data_AF-A0A940BAD7-F1
#
_entry.id   AF-A0A940BAD7-F1
#
_cell.length_a   1.000
_cell.length_b   1.000
_cell.length_c   1.000
_cell.angle_alpha   90.00
_cell.angle_beta   90.00
_cell.angle_gamma   90.00
#
_symmetry.space_group_name_H-M   'P 1'
#
loop_
_entity.id
_entity.type
_entity.pdbx_description
1 polymer ?
#
loop_
_entity_poly.entity_id
_entity_poly.type
_entity_poly.pdbx_seq_one_letter_code
_entity_poly.pdbx_strand_id
1 'polypeptide(L)' 'MISYDAASTILTVKFPSNSQGGTVEVFRNGTKVAGVTANSGTTFSCRLCEYGTGNYNVIVSNGNTVIDSKNFTVR' A
#
# COMPACT_ATOMS: atom_id res chain seq x y z
N MET A 1 6.98 -1.21 6.84
CA MET A 1 5.68 -0.55 6.61
C MET A 1 4.88 -1.30 5.57
N ILE A 2 5.37 -1.62 4.36
CA ILE A 2 4.60 -2.42 3.39
C ILE A 2 4.86 -3.94 3.53
N SER A 3 3.80 -4.74 3.65
CA SER A 3 3.83 -6.21 3.56
C SER A 3 2.74 -6.71 2.63
N TYR A 4 3.01 -7.79 1.89
CA TYR A 4 2.04 -8.43 1.01
C TYR A 4 2.06 -9.93 1.28
N ASP A 5 0.90 -10.51 1.58
CA ASP A 5 0.70 -11.95 1.64
C ASP A 5 0.07 -12.43 0.34
N ALA A 6 0.85 -13.21 -0.43
CA ALA A 6 0.43 -13.72 -1.73
C ALA A 6 -0.67 -14.79 -1.63
N ALA A 7 -0.79 -15.51 -0.52
CA ALA A 7 -1.79 -16.56 -0.36
C ALA A 7 -3.18 -15.96 -0.12
N SER A 8 -3.27 -14.93 0.72
CA SER A 8 -4.53 -14.22 1.00
C SER A 8 -4.77 -13.02 0.08
N THR A 9 -3.77 -12.63 -0.72
CA THR A 9 -3.72 -11.42 -1.57
C THR A 9 -3.93 -10.11 -0.79
N ILE A 10 -3.54 -10.10 0.48
CA ILE A 10 -3.69 -8.95 1.37
C ILE A 10 -2.41 -8.11 1.36
N LEU A 11 -2.58 -6.84 1.01
CA LEU A 11 -1.60 -5.78 1.24
C LEU A 11 -1.85 -5.17 2.62
N THR A 12 -0.79 -4.97 3.38
CA THR A 12 -0.82 -4.25 4.66
C THR A 12 0.25 -3.15 4.65
N VAL A 13 -0.12 -1.95 5.10
CA VAL A 13 0.81 -0.85 5.35
C VAL A 13 0.71 -0.41 6.80
N LYS A 14 1.77 -0.62 7.58
CA LYS A 14 1.86 -0.24 8.99
C LYS A 14 2.69 1.02 9.17
N PHE A 15 2.10 2.04 9.78
CA PHE A 15 2.78 3.24 10.25
C PHE A 15 3.14 3.08 11.73
N PRO A 16 4.43 3.12 12.10
CA PRO A 16 4.83 3.06 13.52
C PRO A 16 4.22 4.20 14.35
N SER A 17 3.98 3.99 15.64
CA SER A 17 3.36 5.00 16.54
C SER A 17 4.12 6.32 16.62
N ASN A 18 5.43 6.29 16.38
CA ASN A 18 6.31 7.46 16.41
C ASN A 18 6.72 7.96 15.00
N SER A 19 5.98 7.57 13.95
CA SER A 19 6.18 8.13 12.60
C SER A 19 5.32 9.38 12.39
N GLN A 20 5.51 10.07 11.27
CA GLN A 20 4.64 11.19 10.87
C GLN A 20 3.36 10.75 10.15
N GLY A 21 3.07 9.44 10.09
CA GLY A 21 2.05 8.90 9.18
C GLY A 21 2.48 9.00 7.72
N GLY A 22 1.50 8.99 6.80
CA GLY A 22 1.75 9.15 5.38
C GLY A 22 0.55 8.82 4.51
N THR A 23 0.70 9.04 3.21
CA THR A 23 -0.25 8.66 2.17
C THR A 23 0.18 7.34 1.57
N VAL A 24 -0.74 6.39 1.47
CA VAL A 24 -0.59 5.14 0.73
C VAL A 24 -1.36 5.27 -0.57
N GLU A 25 -0.72 4.95 -1.69
CA GLU A 25 -1.36 4.85 -3.00
C GLU A 25 -1.06 3.49 -3.62
N VAL A 26 -2.08 2.84 -4.16
CA VAL A 26 -1.99 1.52 -4.78
C VAL A 26 -2.42 1.63 -6.23
N PHE A 27 -1.54 1.22 -7.14
CA PHE A 27 -1.76 1.22 -8.57
C PHE A 27 -1.80 -0.20 -9.10
N ARG A 28 -2.73 -0.52 -9.99
CA ARG A 28 -2.78 -1.74 -10.80
C ARG A 28 -2.50 -1.36 -12.25
N ASN A 29 -1.46 -1.91 -12.85
CA ASN A 29 -1.04 -1.62 -14.23
C ASN A 29 -0.95 -0.10 -14.54
N GLY A 30 -0.52 0.70 -13.57
CA GLY A 30 -0.40 2.16 -13.68
C GLY A 30 -1.68 2.96 -13.32
N THR A 31 -2.82 2.31 -13.08
CA THR A 31 -4.06 2.98 -12.66
C THR A 31 -4.24 2.89 -11.15
N LYS A 32 -4.49 4.02 -10.47
CA LYS A 32 -4.77 4.02 -9.02
C LYS A 32 -6.08 3.28 -8.72
N VAL A 33 -6.03 2.31 -7.81
CA VAL A 33 -7.18 1.47 -7.40
C VAL A 33 -7.54 1.62 -5.93
N ALA A 34 -6.58 2.01 -5.09
CA ALA A 34 -6.83 2.30 -3.67
C ALA A 34 -5.86 3.39 -3.17
N GLY A 35 -6.24 4.04 -2.07
CA GLY A 35 -5.32 4.93 -1.35
C GLY A 35 -5.94 5.50 -0.09
N VAL A 36 -5.09 5.88 0.86
CA VAL A 36 -5.50 6.45 2.14
C VAL A 36 -4.42 7.36 2.69
N THR A 37 -4.81 8.45 3.34
CA THR A 37 -3.91 9.21 4.23
C THR A 37 -4.09 8.70 5.64
N ALA A 38 -3.00 8.27 6.27
CA ALA A 38 -3.03 7.59 7.54
C ALA A 38 -2.10 8.27 8.55
N ASN A 39 -2.55 8.38 9.81
CA ASN A 39 -1.78 8.97 10.89
C ASN A 39 -0.73 7.97 11.43
N SER A 40 0.13 8.43 12.34
CA SER A 40 1.05 7.55 13.06
C SER A 40 0.30 6.44 13.83
N GLY A 41 0.95 5.28 14.02
CA GLY A 41 0.37 4.15 14.76
C GLY A 41 -0.77 3.41 14.06
N THR A 42 -1.16 3.82 12.86
CA THR A 42 -2.25 3.19 12.11
C THR A 42 -1.76 2.05 11.21
N THR A 43 -2.69 1.17 10.85
CA THR A 43 -2.46 0.11 9.86
C THR A 43 -3.53 0.18 8.79
N PHE A 44 -3.10 0.31 7.54
CA PHE A 44 -3.94 0.15 6.36
C PHE A 44 -3.86 -1.30 5.89
N SER A 45 -4.98 -1.87 5.47
CA SER A 45 -5.02 -3.19 4.82
C SER A 45 -6.00 -3.18 3.65
N CYS A 46 -5.66 -3.89 2.59
CA CYS A 46 -6.40 -3.90 1.34
C CYS A 46 -6.30 -5.28 0.68
N ARG A 47 -7.44 -5.82 0.24
CA ARG A 47 -7.50 -7.12 -0.43
C ARG A 47 -7.41 -6.92 -1.94
N LEU A 48 -6.25 -7.25 -2.51
CA LEU A 48 -5.92 -6.83 -3.87
C LEU A 48 -6.64 -7.62 -4.96
N CYS A 49 -7.05 -8.87 -4.66
CA CYS A 49 -7.81 -9.69 -5.59
C CYS A 49 -9.16 -9.07 -5.98
N GLU A 50 -9.72 -8.18 -5.16
CA GLU A 50 -10.97 -7.47 -5.46
C GLU A 50 -10.83 -6.50 -6.65
N TYR A 51 -9.61 -6.08 -6.97
CA TYR A 51 -9.32 -5.22 -8.14
C TYR A 51 -8.81 -6.03 -9.36
N GLY A 52 -8.72 -7.35 -9.24
CA GLY A 52 -8.31 -8.29 -10.29
C GLY A 52 -6.84 -8.72 -10.23
N THR A 53 -6.42 -9.52 -11.22
CA THR A 53 -5.03 -9.99 -11.35
C THR A 53 -4.15 -8.96 -12.06
N GLY A 54 -2.84 -9.00 -11.87
CA GLY A 54 -1.91 -8.11 -12.59
C GLY A 54 -0.79 -7.57 -11.72
N ASN A 55 -0.09 -6.58 -12.25
CA ASN A 55 1.03 -5.94 -11.57
C ASN A 55 0.54 -4.78 -10.74
N TYR A 56 0.97 -4.76 -9.49
CA TYR A 56 0.64 -3.72 -8.53
C TYR A 56 1.89 -2.99 -8.09
N ASN A 57 1.75 -1.67 -7.93
CA ASN A 57 2.73 -0.79 -7.34
C ASN A 57 2.08 -0.08 -6.15
N VAL A 58 2.77 -0.10 -5.01
CA VAL A 58 2.37 0.61 -3.80
C VAL A 58 3.40 1.66 -3.53
N ILE A 59 2.95 2.89 -3.33
CA ILE A 59 3.77 4.03 -2.97
C ILE A 59 3.30 4.51 -1.61
N VAL A 60 4.24 4.71 -0.69
CA VAL A 60 3.98 5.36 0.58
C VAL A 60 4.80 6.64 0.63
N SER A 61 4.13 7.77 0.81
CA SER A 61 4.73 9.09 0.86
C SER A 61 4.39 9.83 2.14
N ASN A 62 5.24 10.77 2.53
CA ASN A 62 4.94 11.80 3.53
C ASN A 62 5.15 13.16 2.87
N GLY A 63 4.05 13.89 2.64
CA GLY A 63 4.03 15.05 1.76
C GLY A 63 4.51 14.67 0.36
N ASN A 64 5.54 15.36 -0.11
CA ASN A 64 6.13 15.13 -1.44
C ASN A 64 7.27 14.09 -1.45
N THR A 65 7.58 13.48 -0.31
CA THR A 65 8.69 12.52 -0.18
C THR A 65 8.17 11.09 -0.20
N VAL A 66 8.63 10.26 -1.13
CA VAL A 66 8.41 8.82 -1.08
C VAL A 66 9.29 8.20 0.00
N ILE A 67 8.68 7.47 0.93
CA ILE A 67 9.36 6.87 2.09
C ILE A 67 9.40 5.34 2.03
N ASP A 68 8.52 4.71 1.25
CA ASP A 68 8.59 3.29 0.91
C ASP A 68 7.85 3.05 -0.40
N SER A 69 8.25 2.02 -1.15
CA SER A 69 7.51 1.58 -2.31
C SER A 69 7.74 0.10 -2.57
N LYS A 70 6.71 -0.58 -3.10
CA LYS A 70 6.80 -2.02 -3.38
C LYS A 70 6.02 -2.40 -4.61
N ASN A 71 6.57 -3.33 -5.39
CA ASN A 71 5.91 -3.95 -6.52
C ASN A 71 5.60 -5.42 -6.21
N PHE A 72 4.46 -5.90 -6.67
CA PHE A 72 4.09 -7.33 -6.59
C PHE A 72 3.10 -7.68 -7.70
N THR A 73 3.02 -8.97 -8.01
CA THR A 73 2.07 -9.50 -8.98
C THR A 73 1.01 -10.33 -8.25
N VAL A 74 -0.26 -10.01 -8.49
CA VAL A 74 -1.40 -10.83 -8.09
C VAL A 74 -1.74 -11.76 -9.26
N ARG A 75 -1.82 -13.06 -9.01
CA ARG A 75 -2.11 -14.09 -10.01
C ARG A 75 -3.42 -14.80 -9.70
#